data_AF-A0A522E0D1-F1
#
_entry.id   AF-A0A522E0D1-F1
#
_cell.length_a   1.000
_cell.length_b   1.000
_cell.length_c   1.000
_cell.angle_alpha   90.00
_cell.angle_beta   90.00
_cell.angle_gamma   90.00
#
_symmetry.space_group_name_H-M   'P 1'
#
loop_
_entity.id
_entity.type
_entity.pdbx_description
1 polymer ?
#
loop_
_entity_poly.entity_id
_entity_poly.type
_entity_poly.pdbx_seq_one_letter_code
_entity_poly.pdbx_strand_id
1 'polypeptide(L)'
;EICFIKLASYKGTTSSGQVFTAIGLDVDLIGKDIIIIEDIVDTGKTLNEFLPKLMHQQPASLKIAALLHKPGATKFNIRIDYIGFSIPNKFVVGYGLDYDGLGRNLREIYQVI
;
A
#
# COMPACT_ATOMS: atom_id res chain seq x y z
N GLU A 1 1.50 16.69 -9.37
CA GLU A 1 0.26 15.99 -9.78
C GLU A 1 -0.12 15.02 -8.67
N ILE A 2 -1.40 14.73 -8.47
CA ILE A 2 -1.88 13.75 -7.47
C ILE A 2 -2.79 12.77 -8.20
N CYS A 3 -2.54 11.47 -8.01
CA CYS A 3 -3.34 10.37 -8.54
C CYS A 3 -3.80 9.50 -7.38
N PHE A 4 -5.04 9.01 -7.45
CA PHE A 4 -5.59 8.09 -6.47
C PHE A 4 -5.77 6.73 -7.12
N ILE A 5 -5.20 5.70 -6.50
CA ILE A 5 -5.26 4.33 -7.01
C ILE A 5 -5.96 3.48 -5.97
N LYS A 6 -7.00 2.75 -6.40
CA LYS A 6 -7.59 1.69 -5.60
C LYS A 6 -7.11 0.35 -6.12
N LEU A 7 -6.45 -0.42 -5.26
CA LEU A 7 -6.09 -1.81 -5.54
C LEU A 7 -7.16 -2.72 -4.95
N ALA A 8 -7.90 -3.40 -5.82
CA ALA A 8 -8.90 -4.39 -5.41
C ALA A 8 -8.43 -5.79 -5.81
N SER A 9 -8.46 -6.73 -4.87
CA SER A 9 -8.21 -8.14 -5.15
C SER A 9 -9.52 -8.84 -5.50
N TYR A 10 -9.63 -9.42 -6.70
CA TYR A 10 -10.75 -10.27 -7.07
C TYR A 10 -10.39 -11.75 -6.92
N LYS A 11 -11.33 -12.56 -6.43
CA LYS A 11 -11.25 -14.03 -6.48
C LYS A 11 -12.07 -14.53 -7.66
N GLY A 12 -11.41 -15.02 -8.70
CA GLY A 12 -12.06 -15.73 -9.81
C GLY A 12 -12.41 -17.18 -9.42
N THR A 13 -13.46 -17.74 -10.02
CA THR A 13 -14.01 -19.09 -9.74
C THR A 13 -13.28 -20.23 -10.47
N THR A 14 -12.08 -20.01 -11.00
CA THR A 14 -11.28 -21.07 -11.64
C THR A 14 -9.81 -20.78 -11.39
N SER A 15 -9.03 -21.83 -11.08
CA SER A 15 -7.66 -21.77 -10.58
C SER A 15 -6.76 -20.74 -11.29
N SER A 16 -6.43 -19.61 -10.66
CA SER A 16 -5.18 -18.84 -10.91
C SER A 16 -5.18 -17.48 -10.18
N GLY A 17 -4.51 -17.41 -9.03
CA GLY A 17 -3.96 -16.16 -8.48
C GLY A 17 -4.95 -15.09 -8.00
N GLN A 18 -4.53 -14.28 -7.03
CA GLN A 18 -5.22 -13.00 -6.77
C GLN A 18 -4.86 -12.04 -7.91
N VAL A 19 -5.84 -11.60 -8.68
CA VAL A 19 -5.64 -10.51 -9.66
C VAL A 19 -5.96 -9.20 -8.96
N PHE A 20 -4.95 -8.33 -8.87
CA PHE A 20 -5.12 -6.95 -8.43
C PHE A 20 -5.45 -6.04 -9.60
N THR A 21 -6.64 -5.44 -9.56
CA THR A 21 -7.04 -4.37 -10.48
C THR A 21 -6.67 -3.03 -9.87
N ALA A 22 -5.88 -2.24 -10.59
CA ALA A 22 -5.59 -0.85 -10.25
C ALA A 22 -6.63 0.04 -10.94
N ILE A 23 -7.50 0.67 -10.15
CA ILE A 23 -8.54 1.58 -10.62
C ILE A 23 -8.05 3.01 -10.40
N GLY A 24 -8.10 3.85 -11.43
CA GLY A 24 -7.76 5.28 -11.36
C GLY A 24 -6.33 5.64 -11.80
N LEU A 25 -5.53 4.67 -12.25
CA LEU A 25 -4.20 4.94 -12.81
C LEU A 25 -4.28 5.19 -14.32
N ASP A 26 -4.80 6.36 -14.70
CA ASP A 26 -4.90 6.81 -16.10
C ASP A 26 -3.78 7.81 -16.49
N VAL A 27 -2.70 7.83 -15.70
CA VAL A 27 -1.61 8.80 -15.85
C VAL A 27 -0.41 8.14 -16.50
N ASP A 28 0.19 8.81 -17.49
CA ASP A 28 1.49 8.42 -18.03
C ASP A 28 2.59 8.65 -16.98
N LEU A 29 3.32 7.59 -16.65
CA LEU A 29 4.40 7.60 -15.66
C LEU A 29 5.80 7.68 -16.30
N ILE A 30 5.93 7.60 -17.63
CA ILE A 30 7.22 7.54 -18.32
C ILE A 30 8.07 8.76 -17.96
N GLY A 31 9.28 8.51 -17.45
CA GLY A 31 10.24 9.55 -17.11
C GLY A 31 9.84 10.44 -15.92
N LYS A 32 8.80 10.10 -15.16
CA LYS A 32 8.37 10.87 -13.98
C LYS A 32 8.99 10.33 -12.69
N ASP A 33 9.23 11.23 -11.72
CA ASP A 33 9.55 10.86 -10.35
C ASP A 33 8.26 10.59 -9.56
N ILE A 34 8.12 9.36 -9.05
CA ILE A 34 6.89 8.89 -8.41
C ILE A 34 7.15 8.61 -6.92
N ILE A 35 6.22 9.07 -6.07
CA ILE A 35 6.16 8.70 -4.65
C ILE A 35 4.82 8.03 -4.39
N ILE A 36 4.85 6.76 -3.98
CA ILE A 36 3.67 6.03 -3.51
C ILE A 36 3.47 6.36 -2.03
N ILE A 37 2.25 6.72 -1.65
CA ILE A 37 1.88 7.01 -0.26
C ILE A 37 0.96 5.89 0.23
N GLU A 38 1.37 5.20 1.30
CA GLU A 38 0.62 4.14 1.97
C GLU A 38 0.35 4.52 3.43
N ASP A 39 -0.78 4.07 3.96
CA ASP A 39 -1.10 4.21 5.39
C ASP A 39 -0.28 3.22 6.22
N ILE A 40 -0.18 1.95 5.79
CA ILE A 40 0.53 0.92 6.50
C ILE A 40 1.17 -0.12 5.57
N VAL A 41 2.44 -0.41 5.80
CA VAL A 41 3.11 -1.59 5.26
C VAL A 41 3.13 -2.69 6.31
N ASP A 42 2.23 -3.66 6.14
CA ASP A 42 2.14 -4.87 6.97
C ASP A 42 3.00 -6.00 6.38
N THR A 43 2.37 -6.94 5.67
CA THR A 43 3.12 -8.02 5.00
C THR A 43 3.99 -7.55 3.83
N GLY A 44 3.65 -6.40 3.22
CA GLY A 44 4.27 -5.91 1.99
C GLY A 44 3.75 -6.55 0.71
N LYS A 45 2.74 -7.43 0.79
CA LYS A 45 2.22 -8.18 -0.38
C LYS A 45 1.67 -7.27 -1.48
N THR A 46 0.84 -6.29 -1.12
CA THR A 46 0.23 -5.36 -2.08
C THR A 46 1.29 -4.62 -2.90
N LEU A 47 2.30 -4.04 -2.22
CA LEU A 47 3.41 -3.38 -2.88
C LEU A 47 4.24 -4.35 -3.72
N ASN A 48 4.56 -5.53 -3.21
CA ASN A 48 5.30 -6.55 -3.95
C ASN A 48 4.67 -6.89 -5.32
N GLU A 49 3.34 -6.97 -5.36
CA GLU A 49 2.61 -7.30 -6.58
C GLU A 49 2.36 -6.09 -7.50
N PHE A 50 2.29 -4.89 -6.93
CA PHE A 50 1.96 -3.68 -7.68
C PHE A 50 3.19 -2.97 -8.25
N LEU A 51 4.30 -2.93 -7.51
CA LEU A 51 5.53 -2.25 -7.93
C LEU A 51 6.04 -2.67 -9.31
N PRO A 52 6.08 -3.97 -9.68
CA PRO A 52 6.53 -4.36 -11.02
C PRO A 52 5.69 -3.73 -12.14
N LYS A 53 4.37 -3.60 -11.94
CA LYS A 53 3.46 -2.99 -12.93
C LYS A 53 3.77 -1.51 -13.14
N LEU A 54 4.08 -0.77 -12.07
CA LEU A 54 4.48 0.63 -12.16
C LEU A 54 5.86 0.78 -12.81
N MET A 55 6.83 -0.06 -12.42
CA MET A 55 8.17 -0.03 -12.99
C MET A 55 8.17 -0.33 -14.50
N HIS A 56 7.26 -1.17 -14.99
CA HIS A 56 7.09 -1.43 -16.42
C HIS A 56 6.65 -0.20 -17.23
N GLN A 57 6.08 0.83 -16.59
CA GLN A 57 5.77 2.11 -17.23
C GLN A 57 6.99 3.06 -17.27
N GLN A 58 8.16 2.61 -16.83
CA GLN A 58 9.44 3.33 -16.95
C GLN A 58 9.44 4.74 -16.29
N PRO A 59 9.06 4.85 -15.00
CA PRO A 59 9.27 6.10 -14.26
C PRO A 59 10.76 6.41 -14.15
N ALA A 60 11.13 7.69 -14.03
CA ALA A 60 12.51 8.11 -13.79
C ALA A 60 12.99 7.68 -12.39
N SER A 61 12.10 7.75 -11.39
CA SER A 61 12.33 7.16 -10.07
C SER A 61 11.01 6.75 -9.43
N LEU A 62 11.10 5.81 -8.48
CA LEU A 62 9.96 5.36 -7.70
C LEU A 62 10.38 5.17 -6.25
N LYS A 63 9.68 5.87 -5.35
CA LYS A 63 9.90 5.82 -3.90
C LYS A 63 8.62 5.50 -3.15
N ILE A 64 8.76 5.00 -1.93
CA ILE A 64 7.62 4.64 -1.08
C ILE A 64 7.68 5.43 0.23
N ALA A 65 6.59 6.08 0.57
CA ALA A 65 6.34 6.70 1.86
C ALA A 65 5.20 5.94 2.56
N ALA A 66 5.46 5.49 3.79
CA ALA A 66 4.46 4.81 4.61
C ALA A 66 4.34 5.48 5.97
N LEU A 67 3.12 5.72 6.43
CA LEU A 67 2.90 6.22 7.79
C LEU A 67 3.31 5.18 8.83
N LEU A 68 2.86 3.94 8.68
CA LEU A 68 3.16 2.83 9.58
C LEU A 68 3.91 1.70 8.87
N HIS A 69 4.88 1.11 9.56
CA HIS A 69 5.55 -0.11 9.10
C HIS A 69 5.57 -1.17 10.22
N LYS A 70 5.18 -2.40 9.90
CA LYS A 70 5.23 -3.56 10.81
C LYS A 70 6.37 -4.50 10.40
N PRO A 71 7.62 -4.26 10.84
CA PRO A 71 8.77 -5.07 10.43
C PRO A 71 8.60 -6.55 10.80
N GLY A 72 7.98 -6.84 11.95
CA GLY A 72 7.71 -8.22 12.39
C GLY A 72 6.64 -8.97 11.58
N ALA A 73 5.90 -8.28 10.71
CA ALA A 73 4.90 -8.89 9.83
C ALA A 73 5.34 -8.91 8.36
N THR A 74 6.38 -8.15 8.00
CA THR A 74 6.88 -8.03 6.63
C THR A 74 7.39 -9.38 6.12
N LYS A 75 6.89 -9.81 4.96
CA LYS A 75 7.27 -11.08 4.30
C LYS A 75 7.97 -10.89 2.97
N PHE A 76 7.78 -9.71 2.36
CA PHE A 76 8.35 -9.36 1.07
C PHE A 76 9.43 -8.30 1.25
N ASN A 77 10.50 -8.41 0.47
CA ASN A 77 11.59 -7.44 0.51
C ASN A 77 11.16 -6.15 -0.20
N ILE A 78 10.51 -5.25 0.54
CA ILE A 78 10.06 -3.95 0.06
C ILE A 78 10.91 -2.87 0.71
N ARG A 79 11.58 -2.08 -0.12
CA ARG A 79 12.30 -0.89 0.34
C ARG A 79 11.30 0.24 0.56
N ILE A 80 11.16 0.69 1.80
CA ILE A 80 10.38 1.88 2.16
C ILE A 80 11.37 3.03 2.35
N ASP A 81 11.26 4.09 1.55
CA ASP A 81 12.22 5.21 1.58
C ASP A 81 11.91 6.21 2.69
N TYR A 82 10.65 6.35 3.06
CA TYR A 82 10.19 7.23 4.14
C TYR A 82 9.22 6.48 5.06
N ILE A 83 9.62 6.29 6.31
CA ILE A 83 8.80 5.63 7.34
C ILE A 83 8.42 6.68 8.39
N GLY A 84 7.13 6.82 8.68
CA GLY A 84 6.65 7.61 9.81
C GLY A 84 6.96 6.93 11.15
N PHE A 85 6.38 5.75 11.36
CA PHE A 85 6.53 4.98 12.59
C PHE A 85 6.69 3.47 12.30
N SER A 86 7.66 2.85 12.95
CA SER A 86 7.72 1.39 13.04
C SER A 86 6.96 0.92 14.27
N ILE A 87 5.97 0.03 14.08
CA ILE A 87 5.08 -0.44 15.15
C ILE A 87 5.15 -1.98 15.30
N PRO A 88 4.81 -2.52 16.48
CA PRO A 88 4.68 -3.96 16.67
C PRO A 88 3.60 -4.57 15.76
N ASN A 89 3.64 -5.90 15.59
CA ASN A 89 2.60 -6.63 14.87
C ASN A 89 1.30 -6.73 15.69
N LYS A 90 0.58 -5.60 15.77
CA LYS A 90 -0.71 -5.43 16.44
C LYS A 90 -1.72 -4.85 15.47
N PHE A 91 -2.99 -5.18 15.66
CA PHE A 91 -4.05 -4.60 14.84
C PHE A 91 -4.33 -3.16 15.30
N VAL A 92 -4.39 -2.22 14.37
CA VAL A 92 -4.58 -0.78 14.66
C VAL A 92 -5.66 -0.20 13.74
N VAL A 93 -6.37 0.81 14.23
CA VAL A 93 -7.45 1.54 13.54
C VAL A 93 -7.32 3.04 13.78
N GLY A 94 -8.02 3.85 12.99
CA GLY A 94 -7.96 5.31 13.10
C GLY A 94 -6.97 5.94 12.14
N TYR A 95 -7.08 7.25 11.95
CA TYR A 95 -6.23 8.01 11.02
C TYR A 95 -6.16 7.41 9.61
N GLY A 96 -7.31 7.00 9.07
CA GLY A 96 -7.43 6.35 7.77
C GLY A 96 -7.50 4.82 7.82
N LEU A 97 -6.93 4.18 8.85
CA LEU A 97 -6.99 2.73 9.04
C LEU A 97 -8.34 2.27 9.56
N ASP A 98 -8.78 1.07 9.16
CA ASP A 98 -10.11 0.55 9.45
C ASP A 98 -10.16 -0.87 10.00
N TYR A 99 -11.31 -1.18 10.60
CA TYR A 99 -11.81 -2.52 10.85
C TYR A 99 -13.19 -2.63 10.18
N ASP A 100 -13.33 -3.47 9.15
CA ASP A 100 -14.55 -3.62 8.35
C ASP A 100 -15.16 -2.28 7.88
N GLY A 101 -14.30 -1.35 7.45
CA GLY A 101 -14.69 -0.02 7.00
C GLY A 101 -14.95 1.01 8.12
N LEU A 102 -14.95 0.58 9.39
CA LEU A 102 -15.19 1.42 10.55
C LEU A 102 -13.88 1.97 11.14
N GLY A 103 -13.97 3.14 11.78
CA GLY A 103 -12.87 3.73 12.56
C GLY A 103 -11.92 4.65 11.78
N ARG A 104 -12.03 4.74 10.44
CA ARG A 104 -11.13 5.56 9.60
C ARG A 104 -11.05 7.03 10.04
N ASN A 105 -12.15 7.58 10.53
CA ASN A 105 -12.31 8.99 10.89
C ASN A 105 -11.87 9.32 12.33
N LEU A 106 -11.38 8.34 13.09
CA LEU A 106 -10.79 8.61 14.40
C LEU A 106 -9.50 9.43 14.22
N ARG A 107 -9.30 10.41 15.10
CA ARG A 107 -8.20 11.39 14.98
C ARG A 107 -6.83 10.80 15.30
N GLU A 108 -6.80 9.82 16.19
CA GLU A 108 -5.59 9.14 16.64
C GLU A 108 -5.55 7.70 16.12
N ILE A 109 -4.39 7.08 16.23
CA ILE A 109 -4.19 5.66 15.95
C ILE A 109 -4.40 4.87 17.24
N TYR A 110 -5.32 3.90 17.21
CA TYR A 110 -5.67 3.05 18.34
C TYR A 110 -5.26 1.61 18.07
N GLN A 111 -4.80 0.92 19.10
CA GLN A 111 -4.64 -0.54 19.07
C GLN A 111 -5.97 -1.20 19.49
N VAL A 112 -6.43 -2.18 18.72
CA VAL A 112 -7.57 -3.02 19.11
C VAL A 112 -7.10 -4.04 20.16
N ILE A 113 -7.85 -4.15 21.27
CA ILE A 113 -7.58 -5.08 22.38
C ILE A 113 -8.49 -6.30 22.25
#